data_AF-A0A0C2DCM7-F1
#
_entry.id   AF-A0A0C2DCM7-F1
#
_cell.length_a   1.000
_cell.length_b   1.000
_cell.length_c   1.000
_cell.angle_alpha   90.00
_cell.angle_beta   90.00
_cell.angle_gamma   90.00
#
_symmetry.space_group_name_H-M   'P 1'
#
loop_
_entity.id
_entity.type
_entity.pdbx_description
1 polymer ?
#
loop_
_entity_poly.entity_id
_entity_poly.type
_entity_poly.pdbx_seq_one_letter_code
_entity_poly.pdbx_strand_id
1 'polypeptide(L)'
;MQNHIDFELAVHAVWWSVKGQKLAFLSREKTKEKSVLMTSYSRNENYPIVVELPYPKTHEKRLPTYVINMWDKKTRELKQMDVQLRDSTAFHYLYGVKWIVMKDEELLVATWANRLQTHISVTICDHTTGICKLTLRICTILLKKTGDVEARKNPN
;
A
#
# COMPACT_ATOMS: atom_id res chain seq x y z
N MET A 1 -25.90 6.49 11.02
CA MET A 1 -24.69 5.77 11.43
C MET A 1 -24.65 4.45 10.67
N GLN A 2 -23.94 4.41 9.54
CA GLN A 2 -23.70 3.17 8.80
C GLN A 2 -22.21 3.17 8.45
N ASN A 3 -21.42 2.42 9.25
CA ASN A 3 -20.04 2.12 8.92
C ASN A 3 -20.05 1.02 7.86
N HIS A 4 -20.30 1.41 6.61
CA HIS A 4 -20.06 0.55 5.48
C HIS A 4 -18.54 0.56 5.23
N ILE A 5 -17.88 -0.56 5.54
CA ILE A 5 -16.48 -0.75 5.18
C ILE A 5 -16.49 -1.08 3.70
N ASP A 6 -16.48 -0.05 2.87
CA ASP A 6 -16.34 -0.20 1.44
C ASP A 6 -14.90 -0.63 1.14
N PHE A 7 -14.70 -1.94 1.02
CA PHE A 7 -13.55 -2.52 0.33
C PHE A 7 -13.75 -2.30 -1.18
N GLU A 8 -13.77 -1.03 -1.60
CA GLU A 8 -13.71 -0.68 -3.00
C GLU A 8 -12.33 -1.10 -3.51
N LEU A 9 -12.29 -1.98 -4.51
CA LEU A 9 -11.08 -2.29 -5.26
C LEU A 9 -10.49 -0.96 -5.72
N ALA A 10 -9.40 -0.52 -5.09
CA ALA A 10 -8.93 0.85 -5.19
C ALA A 10 -8.49 1.18 -6.64
N VAL A 11 -9.41 1.73 -7.44
CA VAL A 11 -9.12 2.36 -8.74
C VAL A 11 -8.31 3.65 -8.52
N HIS A 12 -8.29 4.16 -7.28
CA HIS A 12 -7.65 5.41 -6.89
C HIS A 12 -6.58 5.17 -5.81
N ALA A 13 -5.34 5.57 -6.10
CA ALA A 13 -4.23 5.55 -5.15
C ALA A 13 -4.02 6.94 -4.51
N VAL A 14 -5.13 7.59 -4.14
CA VAL A 14 -5.19 8.97 -3.65
C VAL A 14 -6.17 9.04 -2.48
N TRP A 15 -5.78 9.66 -1.38
CA TRP A 15 -6.54 9.71 -0.13
C TRP A 15 -6.49 11.12 0.48
N TRP A 16 -7.63 11.80 0.51
CA TRP A 16 -7.78 13.07 1.22
C TRP A 16 -7.87 12.87 2.73
N SER A 17 -7.28 13.80 3.49
CA SER A 17 -7.46 13.85 4.94
C SER A 17 -8.91 14.15 5.30
N VAL A 18 -9.32 13.80 6.52
CA VAL A 18 -10.71 13.95 6.99
C VAL A 18 -11.17 15.42 6.93
N LYS A 19 -10.27 16.36 7.24
CA LYS A 19 -10.50 17.82 7.15
C LYS A 19 -10.18 18.39 5.76
N GLY A 20 -9.75 17.55 4.81
CA GLY A 20 -9.39 17.95 3.44
C GLY A 20 -8.20 18.90 3.34
N GLN A 21 -7.33 18.93 4.36
CA GLN A 21 -6.16 19.82 4.40
C GLN A 21 -4.90 19.16 3.83
N LYS A 22 -4.84 17.83 3.87
CA LYS A 22 -3.71 17.07 3.34
C LYS A 22 -4.20 16.05 2.32
N LEU A 23 -3.36 15.75 1.34
CA LEU A 23 -3.58 14.76 0.30
C LEU A 23 -2.45 13.75 0.33
N ALA A 24 -2.76 12.49 0.61
CA ALA A 24 -1.81 11.40 0.45
C ALA A 24 -2.03 10.73 -0.91
N PHE A 25 -0.95 10.36 -1.59
CA PHE A 25 -1.05 9.59 -2.82
C PHE A 25 0.15 8.68 -3.00
N LEU A 26 -0.07 7.58 -3.71
CA LEU A 26 0.97 6.62 -4.02
C LEU A 26 1.67 7.04 -5.32
N SER A 27 2.99 7.14 -5.29
CA SER A 27 3.80 7.15 -6.51
C SER A 27 4.56 5.85 -6.63
N ARG A 28 4.94 5.54 -7.87
CA ARG A 28 5.79 4.40 -8.18
C ARG A 28 7.18 4.92 -8.47
N GLU A 29 8.17 4.29 -7.85
CA GLU A 29 9.57 4.59 -8.16
C GLU A 29 9.88 4.15 -9.59
N LYS A 30 10.74 4.89 -10.31
CA LYS A 30 11.12 4.57 -11.69
C LYS A 30 12.11 3.39 -11.73
N THR A 31 11.70 2.22 -11.28
CA THR A 31 12.49 0.99 -11.43
C THR A 31 12.12 0.30 -12.75
N LYS A 32 13.11 -0.34 -13.40
CA LYS A 32 12.88 -1.16 -14.61
C LYS A 32 12.20 -2.47 -14.24
N GLU A 33 10.90 -2.41 -13.98
CA GLU A 33 10.03 -3.58 -13.86
C GLU A 33 10.08 -4.42 -15.15
N LYS A 34 9.83 -5.72 -15.03
CA LYS A 34 9.64 -6.56 -16.22
C LYS A 34 8.26 -6.32 -16.81
N SER A 35 8.24 -6.19 -18.13
CA SER A 35 7.02 -6.08 -18.91
C SER A 35 6.74 -7.34 -19.72
N VAL A 36 5.48 -7.54 -20.07
CA VAL A 36 5.03 -8.48 -21.09
C VAL A 36 4.57 -7.71 -22.31
N LEU A 37 4.79 -8.28 -23.50
CA LEU A 37 4.27 -7.72 -24.74
C LEU A 37 2.92 -8.36 -25.04
N MET A 38 1.90 -7.53 -25.27
CA MET A 38 0.58 -7.95 -25.69
C MET A 38 0.32 -7.41 -27.09
N THR A 39 -0.05 -8.29 -28.01
CA THR A 39 -0.42 -7.89 -29.37
C THR A 39 -1.94 -7.68 -29.43
N SER A 40 -2.35 -6.49 -29.83
CA SER A 40 -3.75 -6.11 -30.04
C SER A 40 -4.03 -6.00 -31.54
N TYR A 41 -5.14 -6.60 -31.98
CA TYR A 41 -5.63 -6.51 -33.34
C TYR A 41 -6.88 -5.64 -33.34
N SER A 42 -6.76 -4.41 -33.85
CA SER A 42 -7.86 -3.46 -33.93
C SER A 42 -8.45 -3.45 -35.34
N ARG A 43 -9.78 -3.34 -35.47
CA ARG A 43 -10.44 -3.20 -36.78
C ARG A 43 -10.06 -1.92 -37.52
N ASN A 44 -9.61 -0.90 -36.81
CA ASN A 44 -9.29 0.40 -37.37
C ASN A 44 -7.82 0.51 -37.84
N GLU A 45 -7.01 -0.52 -37.59
CA GLU A 45 -5.59 -0.53 -37.96
C GLU A 45 -5.27 -1.74 -38.83
N ASN A 46 -4.51 -1.49 -39.90
CA ASN A 46 -4.10 -2.54 -40.84
C ASN A 46 -2.97 -3.42 -40.29
N TYR A 47 -2.32 -3.01 -39.20
CA TYR A 47 -1.23 -3.73 -38.57
C TYR A 47 -1.50 -3.98 -37.09
N PRO A 48 -0.97 -5.08 -36.52
CA PRO A 48 -1.11 -5.35 -35.10
C PRO A 48 -0.34 -4.32 -34.26
N ILE A 49 -0.95 -3.91 -33.16
CA ILE A 49 -0.34 -2.99 -32.19
C ILE A 49 0.31 -3.82 -31.11
N VAL A 50 1.56 -3.53 -30.77
CA VAL A 50 2.25 -4.16 -29.63
C VAL A 50 2.21 -3.21 -28.44
N VAL A 51 1.58 -3.65 -27.36
CA VAL A 51 1.48 -2.93 -26.09
C VAL A 51 2.44 -3.57 -25.10
N GLU A 52 3.35 -2.78 -24.55
CA GLU A 52 4.20 -3.20 -23.43
C GLU A 52 3.49 -2.93 -22.10
N LEU A 53 3.22 -3.98 -21.34
CA LEU A 53 2.55 -3.90 -20.04
C LEU A 53 3.49 -4.34 -18.91
N PRO A 54 3.81 -3.47 -17.93
CA PRO A 54 4.53 -3.88 -16.72
C PRO A 54 3.77 -4.98 -15.98
N TYR A 55 4.35 -6.17 -15.87
CA TYR A 55 3.70 -7.32 -15.25
C TYR A 55 4.76 -8.26 -14.64
N PRO A 56 5.07 -8.10 -13.34
CA PRO A 56 6.00 -8.99 -12.66
C PRO A 56 5.35 -10.37 -12.48
N LYS A 57 5.85 -11.38 -13.21
CA LYS A 57 5.41 -12.77 -13.05
C LYS A 57 5.89 -13.36 -11.71
N THR A 58 5.38 -14.54 -11.37
CA THR A 58 5.79 -15.28 -10.17
C THR A 58 7.31 -15.38 -10.07
N HIS A 59 7.83 -15.12 -8.88
CA HIS A 59 9.26 -15.10 -8.56
C HIS A 59 10.11 -14.02 -9.26
N GLU A 60 9.52 -13.04 -9.93
CA GLU A 60 10.27 -11.91 -10.48
C GLU A 60 11.04 -11.17 -9.36
N LYS A 61 12.29 -10.83 -9.66
CA LYS A 61 13.20 -10.14 -8.73
C LYS A 61 13.00 -8.62 -8.79
N ARG A 62 12.61 -8.09 -9.95
CA ARG A 62 12.35 -6.66 -10.16
C ARG A 62 10.87 -6.37 -9.91
N LEU A 63 10.56 -5.96 -8.70
CA LEU A 63 9.21 -5.60 -8.29
C LEU A 63 9.00 -4.08 -8.31
N PRO A 64 7.75 -3.61 -8.52
CA PRO A 64 7.39 -2.22 -8.30
C PRO A 64 7.65 -1.82 -6.86
N THR A 65 8.38 -0.72 -6.67
CA THR A 65 8.49 -0.05 -5.36
C THR A 65 7.52 1.11 -5.33
N TYR A 66 6.72 1.16 -4.29
CA TYR A 66 5.74 2.23 -4.08
C TYR A 66 6.16 3.13 -2.95
N VAL A 67 5.90 4.41 -3.14
CA VAL A 67 6.30 5.48 -2.24
C VAL A 67 5.05 6.30 -1.89
N ILE A 68 4.83 6.52 -0.61
CA ILE A 68 3.76 7.40 -0.15
C ILE A 68 4.26 8.84 -0.21
N ASN A 69 3.51 9.70 -0.88
CA ASN A 69 3.73 11.14 -0.86
C ASN A 69 2.55 11.80 -0.16
N MET A 70 2.84 12.87 0.57
CA MET A 70 1.85 13.66 1.26
C MET A 70 2.03 15.12 0.89
N TRP A 71 0.97 15.73 0.41
CA TRP A 71 0.89 17.16 0.11
C TRP A 71 0.02 17.86 1.14
N ASP A 72 0.47 19.01 1.62
CA ASP A 72 -0.30 19.86 2.54
C ASP A 72 -0.80 21.12 1.82
N LYS A 73 -2.10 21.37 1.92
CA LYS A 73 -2.77 22.48 1.25
C LYS A 73 -2.35 23.84 1.81
N LYS A 74 -2.05 23.92 3.12
CA LYS A 74 -1.73 25.19 3.80
C LYS A 74 -0.31 25.64 3.48
N THR A 75 0.66 24.72 3.62
CA THR A 75 2.07 25.03 3.33
C THR A 75 2.39 24.90 1.84
N ARG A 76 1.54 24.22 1.06
CA ARG A 76 1.75 23.84 -0.34
C ARG A 76 2.99 22.96 -0.54
N GLU A 77 3.48 22.35 0.52
CA GLU A 77 4.64 21.47 0.48
C GLU A 77 4.24 20.05 0.11
N LEU A 78 5.05 19.43 -0.73
CA LEU A 78 4.99 18.01 -1.03
C LEU A 78 6.16 17.32 -0.33
N LYS A 79 5.86 16.28 0.45
CA LYS A 79 6.88 15.46 1.09
C LYS A 79 6.72 14.00 0.68
N GLN A 80 7.85 13.40 0.32
CA GLN A 80 7.96 11.97 0.20
C GLN A 80 8.12 11.38 1.60
N MET A 81 7.31 10.39 1.96
CA MET A 81 7.36 9.79 3.29
C MET A 81 8.49 8.78 3.39
N ASP A 82 9.30 8.88 4.45
CA ASP A 82 10.27 7.87 4.84
C ASP A 82 9.58 6.75 5.63
N VAL A 83 9.42 5.58 5.02
CA VAL A 83 8.69 4.45 5.61
C VAL A 83 9.65 3.52 6.35
N GLN A 84 9.68 3.65 7.68
CA GLN A 84 10.60 2.92 8.54
C GLN A 84 10.04 1.55 8.91
N LEU A 85 10.32 0.55 8.07
CA LEU A 85 10.01 -0.86 8.33
C LEU A 85 11.24 -1.58 8.90
N ARG A 86 11.01 -2.62 9.72
CA ARG A 86 12.09 -3.42 10.32
C ARG A 86 13.02 -4.06 9.28
N ASP A 87 12.43 -4.56 8.19
CA ASP A 87 13.16 -5.20 7.11
C ASP A 87 13.21 -4.24 5.90
N SER A 88 13.90 -3.11 6.02
CA SER A 88 13.90 -2.06 4.96
C SER A 88 14.37 -2.56 3.59
N THR A 89 15.16 -3.64 3.54
CA THR A 89 15.65 -4.29 2.31
C THR A 89 14.65 -5.29 1.70
N ALA A 90 13.61 -5.68 2.44
CA ALA A 90 12.58 -6.56 1.92
C ALA A 90 11.55 -5.76 1.11
N PHE A 91 11.09 -6.32 -0.01
CA PHE A 91 9.98 -5.74 -0.75
C PHE A 91 8.71 -5.78 0.09
N HIS A 92 8.02 -4.65 0.15
CA HIS A 92 6.75 -4.48 0.85
C HIS A 92 5.67 -4.01 -0.12
N TYR A 93 4.49 -4.59 0.02
CA TYR A 93 3.28 -4.18 -0.68
C TYR A 93 2.43 -3.32 0.24
N LEU A 94 1.93 -2.21 -0.28
CA LEU A 94 0.94 -1.40 0.42
C LEU A 94 -0.44 -2.02 0.24
N TYR A 95 -1.09 -2.41 1.33
CA TYR A 95 -2.41 -3.04 1.33
C TYR A 95 -3.54 -2.04 1.51
N GLY A 96 -3.29 -0.97 2.26
CA GLY A 96 -4.32 0.00 2.56
C GLY A 96 -3.77 1.22 3.28
N VAL A 97 -4.47 2.33 3.08
CA VAL A 97 -4.14 3.62 3.67
C VAL A 97 -5.43 4.21 4.22
N LYS A 98 -5.37 4.77 5.42
CA LYS A 98 -6.51 5.42 6.05
C LYS A 98 -6.06 6.61 6.89
N TRP A 99 -6.79 7.71 6.78
CA TRP A 99 -6.62 8.85 7.68
C TRP A 99 -7.33 8.61 9.01
N ILE A 100 -6.65 8.95 10.10
CA ILE A 100 -7.22 8.98 11.44
C ILE A 100 -6.99 10.35 12.06
N VAL A 101 -7.84 10.70 13.02
CA VAL A 101 -7.68 11.91 13.83
C VAL A 101 -7.34 11.49 15.24
N MET A 102 -6.18 11.90 15.74
CA MET A 102 -5.77 11.69 17.14
C MET A 102 -5.39 13.03 17.74
N LYS A 103 -6.02 13.41 18.88
CA LYS A 103 -5.74 14.67 19.58
C LYS A 103 -5.73 15.88 18.62
N ASP A 104 -6.77 15.97 17.78
CA ASP A 104 -6.97 16.99 16.74
C ASP A 104 -5.98 17.00 15.54
N GLU A 105 -4.96 16.16 15.57
CA GLU A 105 -4.01 15.98 14.48
C GLU A 105 -4.47 14.89 13.51
N GLU A 106 -4.34 15.16 12.21
CA GLU A 106 -4.62 14.18 11.15
C GLU A 106 -3.36 13.41 10.82
N LEU A 107 -3.42 12.10 11.09
CA LEU A 107 -2.33 11.16 10.86
C LEU A 107 -2.75 10.12 9.82
N LEU A 108 -1.78 9.69 9.03
CA LEU A 108 -2.01 8.67 8.01
C LEU A 108 -1.59 7.31 8.56
N VAL A 109 -2.49 6.33 8.52
CA VAL A 109 -2.18 4.94 8.82
C VAL A 109 -1.98 4.20 7.51
N ALA A 110 -0.81 3.60 7.33
CA ALA A 110 -0.49 2.78 6.18
C ALA A 110 -0.24 1.33 6.63
N THR A 111 -0.84 0.39 5.92
CA THR A 111 -0.73 -1.05 6.18
C THR A 111 0.08 -1.70 5.08
N TRP A 112 1.13 -2.41 5.47
CA TRP A 112 2.11 -3.02 4.57
C TRP A 112 2.14 -4.53 4.78
N ALA A 113 2.40 -5.29 3.72
CA ALA A 113 2.74 -6.70 3.81
C ALA A 113 4.13 -6.94 3.21
N ASN A 114 4.91 -7.84 3.79
CA ASN A 114 6.16 -8.27 3.15
C ASN A 114 5.86 -9.10 1.88
N ARG A 115 6.87 -9.29 1.02
CA ARG A 115 6.75 -10.05 -0.24
C ARG A 115 6.13 -11.45 -0.08
N LEU A 116 6.46 -12.13 1.01
CA LEU A 116 5.96 -13.47 1.32
C LEU A 116 4.55 -13.46 1.96
N GLN A 117 4.00 -12.29 2.28
CA GLN A 117 2.71 -12.10 2.95
C GLN A 117 2.59 -12.82 4.31
N THR A 118 3.73 -13.01 4.97
CA THR A 118 3.83 -13.65 6.29
C THR A 118 3.81 -12.64 7.43
N HIS A 119 4.09 -11.37 7.13
CA HIS A 119 4.11 -10.29 8.09
C HIS A 119 3.32 -9.10 7.57
N ILE A 120 2.44 -8.57 8.42
CA ILE A 120 1.72 -7.32 8.22
C ILE A 120 2.31 -6.27 9.17
N SER A 121 2.62 -5.10 8.64
CA SER A 121 3.20 -3.98 9.36
C SER A 121 2.29 -2.77 9.23
N VAL A 122 1.93 -2.14 10.33
CA VAL A 122 1.12 -0.91 10.35
C VAL A 122 2.03 0.24 10.79
N THR A 123 2.09 1.26 9.95
CA THR A 123 2.87 2.47 10.20
C THR A 123 1.95 3.68 10.35
N ILE A 124 2.30 4.58 11.25
CA ILE A 124 1.65 5.89 11.38
C ILE A 124 2.60 6.94 10.79
N CYS A 125 2.13 7.68 9.80
CA CYS A 125 2.86 8.74 9.13
C CYS A 125 2.38 10.12 9.58
N ASP A 126 3.36 10.99 9.79
CA ASP A 126 3.13 12.40 10.05
C ASP A 126 3.80 13.24 8.94
N HIS A 127 3.02 14.14 8.34
CA HIS A 127 3.49 15.07 7.32
C HIS A 127 4.54 16.05 7.85
N THR A 128 4.44 16.45 9.12
CA THR A 128 5.32 17.46 9.72
C THR A 128 6.76 16.95 9.74
N THR A 129 6.94 15.73 10.24
CA THR A 129 8.23 15.03 10.28
C THR A 129 8.63 14.38 8.95
N GLY A 130 7.65 14.02 8.10
CA GLY A 130 7.91 13.29 6.84
C GLY A 130 8.25 11.81 7.05
N ILE A 131 7.96 11.26 8.24
CA ILE A 131 8.35 9.91 8.64
C ILE A 131 7.10 9.08 8.94
N CYS A 132 7.07 7.84 8.44
CA CYS A 132 6.14 6.80 8.85
C CYS A 132 6.81 5.84 9.83
N LYS A 133 6.38 5.88 11.09
CA LYS A 133 6.93 5.02 12.15
C LYS A 133 6.14 3.73 12.24
N LEU A 134 6.84 2.59 12.31
CA LEU A 134 6.23 1.29 12.58
C LEU A 134 5.62 1.27 13.98
N THR A 135 4.31 1.02 14.06
CA THR A 135 3.57 0.94 15.32
C THR A 135 3.25 -0.49 15.68
N LEU A 136 2.82 -1.29 14.70
CA LEU A 136 2.40 -2.68 14.92
C LEU A 136 2.99 -3.58 13.84
N ARG A 137 3.47 -4.75 14.25
CA ARG A 137 3.87 -5.82 13.33
C ARG A 137 3.23 -7.12 13.78
N ILE A 138 2.53 -7.76 12.85
CA ILE A 138 1.78 -8.98 13.05
C ILE A 138 2.42 -10.08 12.19
N CYS A 139 2.73 -11.22 12.79
CA CYS A 139 3.07 -12.44 12.06
C CYS A 139 1.79 -13.23 11.77
N THR A 140 1.41 -13.33 10.50
CA THR A 140 0.15 -14.01 10.12
C THR A 140 0.22 -15.52 10.34
N ILE A 141 1.41 -16.10 10.29
CA ILE A 141 1.64 -17.53 10.59
C ILE A 141 1.35 -17.83 12.07
N LEU A 142 1.77 -16.95 12.98
CA LEU A 142 1.54 -17.15 14.42
C LEU A 142 0.07 -16.94 14.79
N LEU A 143 -0.63 -16.00 14.15
CA LEU A 143 -2.07 -15.82 14.37
C LEU A 143 -2.90 -17.05 14.01
N LYS A 144 -2.57 -17.73 12.89
CA LYS A 144 -3.24 -18.99 12.54
C LYS A 144 -3.05 -20.05 13.62
N LYS A 145 -1.84 -20.17 14.17
CA LYS A 145 -1.57 -21.13 15.26
C LYS A 145 -2.38 -20.84 16.52
N THR A 146 -2.58 -19.58 16.90
CA THR A 146 -3.40 -19.24 18.08
C THR A 146 -4.88 -19.53 17.83
N GLY A 147 -5.40 -19.28 16.62
CA GLY A 147 -6.77 -19.65 16.22
C GLY A 147 -7.00 -21.17 16.21
N ASP A 148 -6.02 -21.96 15.75
CA ASP A 148 -6.09 -23.42 15.73
C ASP A 148 -5.98 -24.05 17.14
N VAL A 149 -5.46 -23.31 18.13
CA VAL A 149 -5.42 -23.74 19.54
C VAL A 149 -6.75 -23.42 20.23
N GLU A 150 -7.36 -22.27 19.95
CA GLU A 150 -8.68 -21.90 20.47
C GLU A 150 -9.78 -22.80 19.89
N ALA A 151 -9.73 -23.11 18.58
CA ALA A 151 -10.65 -24.02 17.91
C ALA A 151 -10.53 -25.49 18.39
N ARG A 152 -9.38 -25.89 18.95
CA ARG A 152 -9.19 -27.22 19.56
C ARG A 152 -9.61 -27.29 21.03
N LYS A 153 -9.82 -26.16 21.71
CA LYS A 153 -10.27 -26.10 23.10
C LYS A 153 -11.78 -26.12 23.27
N ASN A 154 -12.55 -25.99 22.18
CA ASN A 154 -13.99 -26.18 22.20
C ASN A 154 -14.43 -27.33 21.29
N PRO A 155 -14.14 -28.59 21.65
CA PRO A 155 -14.91 -29.70 21.13
C PRO A 155 -16.26 -29.66 21.84
N ASN A 156 -17.33 -29.36 21.10
CA ASN A 156 -18.65 -29.86 21.49
C ASN A 156 -18.60 -31.38 21.63
#